data_AF-A0A1H0LXE7-F1
#
_entry.id   AF-A0A1H0LXE7-F1
#
_cell.length_a   1.000
_cell.length_b   1.000
_cell.length_c   1.000
_cell.angle_alpha   90.00
_cell.angle_beta   90.00
_cell.angle_gamma   90.00
#
_symmetry.space_group_name_H-M   'P 1'
#
loop_
_entity.id
_entity.type
_entity.pdbx_description
1 polymer ?
#
loop_
_entity_poly.entity_id
_entity_poly.type
_entity_poly.pdbx_seq_one_letter_code
_entity_poly.pdbx_strand_id
1 'polypeptide(L)' 'MAADNQRPFPPESPKTRPLVLRRDNWGQVALHDAETGEMLAGQAEVTVRQLPSECTEVTVRFHAQGGQGVKIQVDDGD' A
#
# COMPACT_ATOMS: atom_id res chain seq x y z
N MET A 1 -3.74 -3.90 49.28
CA MET A 1 -3.05 -4.13 47.99
C MET A 1 -4.15 -4.50 47.01
N ALA A 2 -4.59 -3.57 46.16
CA ALA A 2 -5.64 -3.83 45.16
C ALA A 2 -4.96 -3.99 43.79
N ALA A 3 -5.27 -5.07 43.10
CA ALA A 3 -4.69 -5.43 41.82
C ALA A 3 -5.16 -4.45 40.72
N ASP A 4 -4.19 -3.91 39.99
CA ASP A 4 -4.38 -3.03 38.85
C ASP A 4 -4.96 -3.86 37.70
N ASN A 5 -6.26 -3.69 37.45
CA ASN A 5 -7.00 -4.44 36.44
C ASN A 5 -6.81 -3.75 35.08
N GLN A 6 -5.63 -3.93 34.48
CA GLN A 6 -5.31 -3.41 33.15
C GLN A 6 -6.22 -4.07 32.10
N ARG A 7 -7.21 -3.31 31.63
CA ARG A 7 -7.93 -3.64 30.40
C ARG A 7 -6.91 -3.66 29.26
N PRO A 8 -6.92 -4.66 28.36
CA PRO A 8 -6.11 -4.60 27.16
C PRO A 8 -6.53 -3.36 26.37
N PHE A 9 -5.55 -2.49 26.08
CA PHE A 9 -5.75 -1.41 25.13
C PHE A 9 -6.19 -2.01 23.79
N PRO A 10 -7.14 -1.39 23.07
CA PRO A 10 -7.49 -1.84 21.73
C PRO A 10 -6.22 -1.85 20.85
N PRO A 11 -6.09 -2.80 19.92
CA PRO A 11 -4.94 -2.85 19.02
C PRO A 11 -4.80 -1.49 18.33
N GLU A 12 -3.60 -0.92 18.39
CA GLU A 12 -3.27 0.32 17.67
C GLU A 12 -3.75 0.17 16.22
N SER A 13 -4.49 1.16 15.72
CA SER A 13 -4.91 1.18 14.30
C SER A 13 -3.69 0.86 13.43
N PRO A 14 -3.82 -0.02 12.41
CA PRO A 14 -2.68 -0.42 11.62
C PRO A 14 -2.05 0.85 11.03
N LYS A 15 -0.79 1.12 11.41
CA LYS A 15 -0.02 2.24 10.86
C LYS A 15 0.09 2.01 9.36
N THR A 16 -0.77 2.68 8.58
CA THR A 16 -0.70 2.62 7.12
C THR A 16 0.55 3.39 6.71
N ARG A 17 1.51 2.66 6.14
CA ARG A 17 2.76 3.27 5.66
C ARG A 17 2.46 4.08 4.38
N PRO A 18 2.99 5.31 4.25
CA PRO A 18 2.73 6.12 3.08
C PRO A 18 3.36 5.50 1.83
N LEU A 19 2.71 5.72 0.69
CA LEU A 19 3.14 5.24 -0.62
C LEU A 19 3.59 6.42 -1.48
N VAL A 20 4.63 6.22 -2.27
CA VAL A 20 5.14 7.24 -3.19
C VAL A 20 5.32 6.69 -4.59
N LEU A 21 4.99 7.51 -5.59
CA LEU A 21 5.30 7.21 -6.98
C LEU A 21 6.72 7.66 -7.28
N ARG A 22 7.53 6.77 -7.84
CA ARG A 22 8.89 7.08 -8.32
C ARG A 22 9.10 6.47 -9.68
N ARG A 23 10.12 6.97 -10.40
CA ARG A 23 10.58 6.33 -11.62
C ARG A 23 11.63 5.27 -11.27
N ASP A 24 11.52 4.11 -11.86
CA ASP A 24 12.53 3.06 -11.77
C ASP A 24 13.76 3.37 -12.64
N ASN A 25 14.72 2.45 -12.66
CA ASN A 25 15.96 2.60 -13.43
C ASN A 25 15.73 2.63 -14.96
N TRP A 26 14.55 2.24 -15.44
CA TRP A 26 14.15 2.28 -16.85
C TRP A 26 13.22 3.47 -17.16
N GLY A 27 12.95 4.33 -16.18
CA GLY A 27 12.10 5.51 -16.32
C GLY A 27 10.60 5.22 -16.22
N GLN A 28 10.19 3.98 -15.89
CA GLN A 28 8.79 3.63 -15.69
C GLN A 28 8.34 4.09 -14.30
N VAL A 29 7.10 4.57 -14.20
CA VAL A 29 6.52 4.92 -12.90
C VAL A 29 6.17 3.63 -12.16
N ALA A 30 6.53 3.57 -10.88
CA ALA A 30 6.20 2.48 -9.98
C ALA A 30 5.79 3.03 -8.60
N LEU A 31 5.07 2.23 -7.83
CA LEU A 31 4.69 2.51 -6.46
C LEU A 31 5.76 1.97 -5.50
N HIS A 32 6.18 2.80 -4.55
CA HIS A 32 7.21 2.47 -3.57
C HIS A 32 6.68 2.71 -2.15
N ASP A 33 7.24 1.95 -1.21
CA ASP A 33 7.16 2.29 0.22
C ASP A 33 7.95 3.58 0.46
N ALA A 34 7.32 4.58 1.09
CA ALA A 34 7.94 5.88 1.30
C ALA A 34 9.10 5.85 2.31
N GLU A 35 9.08 4.90 3.26
CA GLU A 35 10.06 4.79 4.34
C GLU A 35 11.29 4.00 3.88
N THR A 36 11.09 2.85 3.23
CA THR A 36 12.21 2.01 2.76
C THR A 36 12.72 2.45 1.39
N GLY A 37 11.88 3.11 0.59
CA GLY A 37 12.16 3.42 -0.81
C GLY A 37 12.05 2.21 -1.74
N GLU A 38 11.72 1.03 -1.22
CA GLU A 38 11.60 -0.19 -2.01
C GLU A 38 10.35 -0.16 -2.87
N MET A 39 10.47 -0.66 -4.10
CA MET A 39 9.34 -0.82 -5.01
C MET A 39 8.43 -1.94 -4.50
N LEU A 40 7.11 -1.73 -4.50
CA LEU A 40 6.18 -2.80 -4.13
C LEU A 40 6.24 -3.94 -5.15
N ALA A 41 6.27 -5.18 -4.66
CA ALA A 41 6.32 -6.36 -5.51
C ALA A 41 5.00 -6.59 -6.26
N GLY A 42 5.08 -7.28 -7.41
CA GLY A 42 3.90 -7.74 -8.15
C GLY A 42 3.19 -6.67 -8.96
N GLN A 43 3.73 -5.46 -9.06
CA GLN A 43 3.20 -4.42 -9.95
C GLN A 43 3.39 -4.83 -11.41
N ALA A 44 2.31 -4.79 -12.18
CA ALA A 44 2.28 -5.07 -13.60
C ALA A 44 2.33 -3.78 -14.44
N GLU A 45 1.65 -2.73 -13.97
CA GLU A 45 1.52 -1.46 -14.68
C GLU A 45 1.12 -0.36 -13.69
N VAL A 46 1.70 0.84 -13.83
CA VAL A 46 1.28 2.04 -13.12
C VAL A 46 1.03 3.15 -14.13
N THR A 47 -0.16 3.72 -14.09
CA THR A 47 -0.56 4.84 -14.95
C THR A 47 -0.92 6.03 -14.08
N VAL A 48 -0.42 7.21 -14.47
CA VAL A 48 -0.76 8.48 -13.83
C VAL A 48 -1.47 9.35 -14.87
N ARG A 49 -2.72 9.71 -14.59
CA ARG A 49 -3.53 10.59 -15.43
C ARG A 49 -3.73 11.91 -14.70
N GLN A 50 -3.24 12.98 -15.30
CA GLN A 50 -3.37 14.34 -14.79
C GLN A 50 -4.06 15.19 -15.86
N LEU A 51 -5.27 15.65 -15.55
CA LEU A 51 -6.02 16.56 -16.41
C LEU A 51 -6.19 17.92 -15.71
N PRO A 52 -6.23 19.03 -16.46
CA PRO A 52 -6.40 20.36 -15.88
C PRO A 52 -7.69 20.43 -15.06
N SER A 53 -7.59 20.96 -13.83
CA SER A 53 -8.72 21.12 -12.90
C SER A 53 -9.37 19.81 -12.43
N GLU A 54 -8.77 18.65 -12.72
CA GLU A 54 -9.19 17.35 -12.20
C GLU A 54 -8.22 16.85 -11.12
N CYS A 55 -8.68 15.90 -10.31
CA CYS A 55 -7.81 15.18 -9.39
C CYS A 55 -6.80 14.35 -10.20
N THR A 56 -5.57 14.21 -9.68
CA THR A 56 -4.61 13.27 -10.25
C THR A 56 -5.08 11.85 -9.97
N GLU A 57 -5.29 11.08 -11.03
CA GLU A 57 -5.69 9.67 -10.96
C GLU A 57 -4.44 8.79 -11.10
N VAL A 58 -4.32 7.82 -10.18
CA VAL A 58 -3.25 6.82 -10.18
C VAL A 58 -3.88 5.44 -10.25
N THR A 59 -3.62 4.73 -11.34
CA THR A 59 -4.10 3.36 -11.53
C THR A 59 -2.92 2.41 -11.44
N VAL A 60 -3.00 1.43 -10.56
CA VAL A 60 -1.99 0.38 -10.40
C VAL A 60 -2.62 -0.97 -10.69
N ARG A 61 -2.06 -1.69 -11.65
CA ARG A 61 -2.40 -3.10 -11.90
C ARG A 61 -1.35 -3.97 -11.24
N PHE A 62 -1.80 -4.96 -10.48
CA PHE A 62 -0.94 -5.99 -9.90
C PHE A 62 -1.19 -7.35 -10.53
N HIS A 63 -0.15 -8.18 -10.58
CA HIS A 63 -0.30 -9.61 -10.81
C HIS A 63 -0.84 -10.27 -9.54
N ALA A 64 -1.95 -11.01 -9.67
CA ALA A 64 -2.55 -11.76 -8.57
C ALA A 64 -1.99 -13.21 -8.45
N GLN A 65 -1.07 -13.62 -9.33
CA GLN A 65 -0.61 -15.01 -9.43
C GLN A 65 0.90 -15.13 -9.25
N GLY A 66 1.34 -16.11 -8.45
CA GLY A 66 2.74 -16.47 -8.23
C GLY A 66 3.35 -15.90 -6.94
N GLY A 67 4.53 -16.39 -6.55
CA GLY A 67 5.22 -16.05 -5.30
C GLY A 67 5.63 -14.58 -5.13
N GLN A 68 5.39 -13.73 -6.13
CA GLN A 68 5.67 -12.29 -6.11
C GLN A 68 4.42 -11.42 -6.39
N GLY A 69 3.22 -12.03 -6.46
CA GLY A 69 1.97 -11.31 -6.71
C GLY A 69 1.29 -10.79 -5.43
N VAL A 70 0.25 -9.98 -5.60
CA VAL A 70 -0.60 -9.53 -4.48
C VAL A 70 -1.55 -10.64 -4.04
N LYS A 71 -1.73 -10.80 -2.74
CA LYS A 71 -2.77 -11.66 -2.16
C LYS A 71 -4.02 -10.84 -1.92
N ILE A 72 -5.15 -11.33 -2.41
CA ILE A 72 -6.45 -10.74 -2.13
C ILE A 72 -6.92 -11.34 -0.79
N GLN A 73 -6.87 -10.54 0.27
CA GLN A 73 -7.49 -10.87 1.54
C GLN A 73 -8.79 -10.07 1.61
N VAL A 74 -9.92 -10.77 1.47
CA VAL A 74 -11.24 -10.19 1.73
C VAL A 74 -11.50 -10.39 3.21
N ASP A 75 -11.59 -9.29 3.95
CA ASP A 75 -12.10 -9.31 5.32
C ASP A 75 -13.62 -9.15 5.21
N ASP A 76 -14.33 -10.27 5.12
CA ASP A 76 -15.77 -10.28 5.32
C ASP A 76 -16.01 -10.05 6.81
N GLY A 77 -16.05 -8.79 7.23
CA GLY A 77 -16.22 -8.42 8.63
C GLY A 77 -17.42 -9.14 9.25
N ASP A 78 -17.16 -9.91 10.31
CA ASP A 78 -18.16 -10.57 11.17
C ASP A 78 -18.78 -9.55 12.14
#